data_AF-A0A955BYL7-F1
#
_entry.id   AF-A0A955BYL7-F1
#
_cell.length_a   1.000
_cell.length_b   1.000
_cell.length_c   1.000
_cell.angle_alpha   90.00
_cell.angle_beta   90.00
_cell.angle_gamma   90.00
#
_symmetry.space_group_name_H-M   'P 1'
#
loop_
_entity.id
_entity.type
_entity.pdbx_description
1 polymer ?
#
loop_
_entity_poly.entity_id
_entity_poly.type
_entity_poly.pdbx_seq_one_letter_code
_entity_poly.pdbx_strand_id
1 'polypeptide(L)'
;MFAKAKAAVGALLISAVCAQAQTVTVSLTSPQNAATVEPGVAITWSIAFTTSTGDNAGLALLVTDLIQDPNNPELIDIPAASGVPGAMTNFSRPDGISNPGDGNDPTGYVGVQRGTLGSQVLRQIGGAQNGFGQAMMMGSGVAENANVVAGVGQSGSVTLASGTFNAPSTEGDYTYSLDNVIANVFSAVNSVPTASPAVSANVSVAAGSISFTVSGATPCFGDLDNSGTRDLSDLAGLLAAFGTSMGDAGFNPAADLDNSGMVDLADLAGLLSVFGVPCP
;
A
#
# COMPACT_ATOMS: atom_id res chain seq x y z
N MET A 1 -26.19 60.24 50.39
CA MET A 1 -26.01 59.40 49.20
C MET A 1 -24.58 58.86 49.20
N PHE A 2 -24.36 57.60 49.54
CA PHE A 2 -23.06 56.92 49.36
C PHE A 2 -23.33 55.58 48.68
N ALA A 3 -22.95 55.47 47.41
CA ALA A 3 -23.10 54.25 46.61
C ALA A 3 -21.90 53.33 46.87
N LYS A 4 -22.18 52.11 47.35
CA LYS A 4 -21.17 51.04 47.54
C LYS A 4 -20.93 50.34 46.20
N ALA A 5 -19.76 50.53 45.61
CA ALA A 5 -19.30 49.74 44.47
C ALA A 5 -18.80 48.36 44.98
N LYS A 6 -19.47 47.28 44.57
CA LYS A 6 -19.00 45.91 44.77
C LYS A 6 -18.01 45.56 43.66
N ALA A 7 -16.73 45.40 44.00
CA ALA A 7 -15.74 44.84 43.10
C ALA A 7 -15.96 43.32 42.99
N ALA A 8 -16.35 42.86 41.80
CA ALA A 8 -16.42 41.44 41.49
C ALA A 8 -15.00 40.95 41.15
N VAL A 9 -14.41 40.13 42.03
CA VAL A 9 -13.14 39.45 41.76
C VAL A 9 -13.46 38.23 40.90
N GLY A 10 -13.24 38.34 39.59
CA GLY A 10 -13.32 37.21 38.67
C GLY A 10 -12.11 36.30 38.86
N ALA A 11 -12.33 35.07 39.32
CA ALA A 11 -11.29 34.07 39.38
C ALA A 11 -10.89 33.66 37.95
N LEU A 12 -9.67 34.05 37.54
CA LEU A 12 -9.07 33.62 36.28
C LEU A 12 -8.62 32.15 36.45
N LEU A 13 -9.44 31.22 35.96
CA LEU A 13 -9.06 29.81 35.82
C LEU A 13 -8.00 29.71 34.72
N ILE A 14 -6.72 29.68 35.12
CA ILE A 14 -5.62 29.33 34.23
C ILE A 14 -5.65 27.81 34.07
N SER A 15 -6.39 27.34 33.08
CA SER A 15 -6.30 25.94 32.65
C SER A 15 -4.89 25.71 32.10
N ALA A 16 -4.09 24.92 32.81
CA ALA A 16 -2.82 24.43 32.28
C ALA A 16 -3.12 23.54 31.07
N VAL A 17 -2.95 24.09 29.88
CA VAL A 17 -3.04 23.30 28.64
C VAL A 17 -1.73 22.52 28.56
N CYS A 18 -1.77 21.22 28.86
CA CYS A 18 -0.65 20.35 28.52
C CYS A 18 -0.40 20.47 27.01
N ALA A 19 0.83 20.79 26.62
CA ALA A 19 1.23 20.78 25.22
C ALA A 19 0.88 19.41 24.63
N GLN A 20 0.00 19.37 23.63
CA GLN A 20 -0.29 18.12 22.93
C GLN A 20 0.98 17.66 22.22
N ALA A 21 1.21 16.34 22.27
CA ALA A 21 2.33 15.75 21.55
C ALA A 21 1.99 15.82 20.06
N GLN A 22 2.90 16.39 19.28
CA GLN A 22 2.77 16.52 17.83
C GLN A 22 2.76 15.14 17.19
N THR A 23 1.59 14.66 16.82
CA THR A 23 1.36 13.32 16.26
C THR A 23 1.26 13.35 14.73
N VAL A 24 1.90 12.37 14.10
CA VAL A 24 1.65 12.00 12.70
C VAL A 24 1.08 10.58 12.70
N THR A 25 -0.14 10.43 12.18
CA THR A 25 -0.80 9.13 12.04
C THR A 25 -0.64 8.64 10.62
N VAL A 26 -0.14 7.41 10.44
CA VAL A 26 0.12 6.80 9.14
C VAL A 26 -0.72 5.53 8.99
N SER A 27 -1.19 5.27 7.77
CA SER A 27 -1.96 4.08 7.43
C SER A 27 -1.55 3.52 6.06
N LEU A 28 -1.61 2.19 5.96
CA LEU A 28 -1.53 1.42 4.73
C LEU A 28 -2.92 0.83 4.47
N THR A 29 -3.40 0.98 3.24
CA THR A 29 -4.73 0.54 2.84
C THR A 29 -4.69 -0.15 1.49
N SER A 30 -5.62 -1.07 1.28
CA SER A 30 -5.84 -1.75 0.01
C SER A 30 -7.34 -2.05 -0.13
N PRO A 31 -7.94 -1.87 -1.32
CA PRO A 31 -9.27 -2.41 -1.63
C PRO A 31 -9.34 -3.94 -1.48
N GLN A 32 -8.22 -4.64 -1.63
CA GLN A 32 -8.11 -6.09 -1.47
C GLN A 32 -7.78 -6.52 -0.03
N ASN A 33 -7.75 -5.59 0.93
CA ASN A 33 -7.44 -5.94 2.32
C ASN A 33 -8.50 -6.88 2.90
N ALA A 34 -8.05 -8.00 3.46
CA ALA A 34 -8.83 -9.14 3.93
C ALA A 34 -9.69 -9.82 2.85
N ALA A 35 -9.39 -9.63 1.56
CA ALA A 35 -10.07 -10.31 0.46
C ALA A 35 -9.40 -11.64 0.11
N THR A 36 -10.17 -12.55 -0.48
CA THR A 36 -9.64 -13.68 -1.26
C THR A 36 -9.53 -13.25 -2.72
N VAL A 37 -8.39 -13.51 -3.35
CA VAL A 37 -8.08 -13.10 -4.72
C VAL A 37 -7.49 -14.26 -5.50
N GLU A 38 -7.72 -14.25 -6.80
CA GLU A 38 -7.08 -15.18 -7.74
C GLU A 38 -5.62 -14.80 -7.99
N PRO A 39 -4.74 -15.77 -8.32
CA PRO A 39 -3.41 -15.49 -8.82
C PRO A 39 -3.38 -14.46 -9.96
N GLY A 40 -2.42 -13.55 -9.91
CA GLY A 40 -2.25 -12.51 -10.93
C GLY A 40 -3.18 -11.30 -10.79
N VAL A 41 -4.19 -11.32 -9.91
CA VAL A 41 -5.05 -10.14 -9.64
C VAL A 41 -4.20 -8.98 -9.12
N ALA A 42 -4.46 -7.77 -9.65
CA ALA A 42 -3.78 -6.57 -9.21
C ALA A 42 -4.15 -6.19 -7.76
N ILE A 43 -3.16 -6.18 -6.88
CA ILE A 43 -3.24 -5.71 -5.49
C ILE A 43 -2.81 -4.25 -5.45
N THR A 44 -3.79 -3.38 -5.27
CA THR A 44 -3.56 -1.94 -5.16
C THR A 44 -3.34 -1.55 -3.71
N TRP A 45 -2.37 -0.68 -3.44
CA TRP A 45 -2.07 -0.21 -2.10
C TRP A 45 -1.89 1.31 -2.06
N SER A 46 -2.22 1.92 -0.92
CA SER A 46 -2.06 3.35 -0.66
C SER A 46 -1.59 3.58 0.76
N ILE A 47 -0.52 4.38 0.90
CA ILE A 47 -0.01 4.90 2.16
C ILE A 47 -0.53 6.32 2.31
N ALA A 48 -1.19 6.60 3.42
CA ALA A 48 -1.72 7.92 3.74
C ALA A 48 -1.31 8.34 5.15
N PHE A 49 -1.39 9.64 5.42
CA PHE A 49 -1.12 10.18 6.74
C PHE A 49 -2.00 11.38 7.08
N THR A 50 -2.11 11.64 8.38
CA THR A 50 -2.65 12.88 8.95
C THR A 50 -1.67 13.45 9.97
N THR A 51 -1.69 14.76 10.13
CA THR A 51 -0.90 15.49 11.12
C THR A 51 -1.87 16.12 12.12
N SER A 52 -1.56 15.99 13.41
CA SER A 52 -2.25 16.71 14.49
C SER A 52 -2.38 18.21 14.20
N THR A 53 -3.45 18.81 14.72
CA THR A 53 -3.80 20.22 14.47
C THR A 53 -3.59 21.06 15.72
N GLY A 54 -3.11 22.30 15.54
CA GLY A 54 -2.97 23.28 16.62
C GLY A 54 -1.71 23.15 17.49
N ASP A 55 -0.91 22.11 17.32
CA ASP A 55 0.33 21.86 18.08
C ASP A 55 1.61 21.88 17.21
N ASN A 56 1.46 21.96 15.89
CA ASN A 56 2.54 22.07 14.91
C ASN A 56 2.11 22.88 13.67
N ALA A 57 3.01 23.11 12.72
CA ALA A 57 2.80 23.89 11.50
C ALA A 57 2.74 23.04 10.21
N GLY A 58 2.55 21.72 10.33
CA GLY A 58 2.46 20.76 9.23
C GLY A 58 3.66 19.81 9.12
N LEU A 59 3.53 18.82 8.23
CA LEU A 59 4.55 17.80 8.01
C LEU A 59 5.87 18.40 7.46
N ALA A 60 7.00 18.03 8.07
CA ALA A 60 8.33 18.38 7.60
C ALA A 60 9.02 17.23 6.87
N LEU A 61 8.89 16.01 7.40
CA LEU A 61 9.47 14.79 6.86
C LEU A 61 8.51 13.63 7.15
N LEU A 62 8.32 12.75 6.17
CA LEU A 62 7.73 11.43 6.37
C LEU A 62 8.45 10.44 5.48
N VAL A 63 9.01 9.40 6.09
CA VAL A 63 9.64 8.27 5.39
C VAL A 63 9.16 6.97 6.02
N THR A 64 8.91 5.96 5.21
CA THR A 64 8.53 4.60 5.65
C THR A 64 9.08 3.57 4.69
N ASP A 65 9.19 2.33 5.16
CA ASP A 65 9.38 1.17 4.31
C ASP A 65 8.03 0.47 4.07
N LEU A 66 7.90 -0.24 2.95
CA LEU A 66 6.84 -1.20 2.69
C LEU A 66 7.49 -2.58 2.54
N ILE A 67 7.24 -3.44 3.52
CA ILE A 67 7.81 -4.79 3.60
C ILE A 67 6.73 -5.84 3.40
N GLN A 68 7.15 -7.04 3.03
CA GLN A 68 6.32 -8.24 2.99
C GLN A 68 6.69 -9.15 4.15
N ASP A 69 5.74 -9.90 4.68
CA ASP A 69 6.01 -10.89 5.74
C ASP A 69 6.96 -11.98 5.19
N PRO A 70 8.08 -12.28 5.87
CA PRO A 70 9.00 -13.33 5.44
C PRO A 70 8.38 -14.73 5.40
N ASN A 71 7.19 -14.92 6.00
CA ASN A 71 6.42 -16.17 5.97
C ASN A 71 5.36 -16.22 4.88
N ASN A 72 5.27 -15.22 4.00
CA ASN A 72 4.40 -15.31 2.84
C ASN A 72 4.75 -16.56 2.01
N PRO A 73 3.76 -17.30 1.46
CA PRO A 73 4.00 -18.55 0.72
C PRO A 73 4.97 -18.39 -0.45
N GLU A 74 4.94 -17.23 -1.09
CA GLU A 74 5.85 -16.80 -2.13
C GLU A 74 6.29 -15.35 -1.83
N LEU A 75 7.55 -15.01 -2.06
CA LEU A 75 8.01 -13.62 -1.99
C LEU A 75 8.04 -13.06 -3.41
N ILE A 76 7.81 -11.76 -3.54
CA ILE A 76 7.87 -11.05 -4.82
C ILE A 76 8.70 -9.78 -4.71
N ASP A 77 9.12 -9.23 -5.84
CA ASP A 77 9.65 -7.86 -5.88
C ASP A 77 8.49 -6.87 -5.82
N ILE A 78 8.43 -6.06 -4.76
CA ILE A 78 7.43 -4.98 -4.66
C ILE A 78 7.87 -3.85 -5.62
N PRO A 79 7.07 -3.50 -6.65
CA PRO A 79 7.40 -2.41 -7.57
C PRO A 79 7.38 -1.06 -6.85
N ALA A 80 8.20 -0.11 -7.30
CA ALA A 80 8.17 1.26 -6.80
C ALA A 80 6.76 1.88 -6.90
N ALA A 81 6.47 2.86 -6.04
CA ALA A 81 5.21 3.60 -6.08
C ALA A 81 4.99 4.26 -7.45
N SER A 82 3.73 4.45 -7.85
CA SER A 82 3.36 4.96 -9.18
C SER A 82 3.81 6.40 -9.47
N GLY A 83 4.26 7.14 -8.45
CA GLY A 83 4.77 8.50 -8.59
C GLY A 83 4.68 9.30 -7.28
N VAL A 84 5.06 10.57 -7.37
CA VAL A 84 4.95 11.54 -6.27
C VAL A 84 3.55 12.17 -6.31
N PRO A 85 2.71 12.02 -5.26
CA PRO A 85 1.40 12.68 -5.21
C PRO A 85 1.54 14.21 -5.28
N GLY A 86 0.56 14.89 -5.88
CA GLY A 86 0.62 16.35 -6.10
C GLY A 86 0.79 17.18 -4.80
N ALA A 87 0.22 16.71 -3.69
CA ALA A 87 0.38 17.35 -2.38
C ALA A 87 1.80 17.19 -1.78
N MET A 88 2.61 16.30 -2.35
CA MET A 88 3.92 15.89 -1.83
C MET A 88 5.08 16.28 -2.76
N THR A 89 4.84 17.10 -3.78
CA THR A 89 5.90 17.52 -4.73
C THR A 89 7.10 18.18 -4.03
N ASN A 90 6.84 19.04 -3.03
CA ASN A 90 7.89 19.71 -2.24
C ASN A 90 8.67 18.77 -1.30
N PHE A 91 8.31 17.49 -1.22
CA PHE A 91 9.04 16.48 -0.45
C PHE A 91 9.97 15.63 -1.32
N SER A 92 9.76 15.65 -2.63
CA SER A 92 10.56 14.89 -3.59
C SER A 92 11.56 15.79 -4.30
N ARG A 93 12.66 15.19 -4.78
CA ARG A 93 13.61 15.88 -5.66
C ARG A 93 12.93 16.39 -6.94
N PRO A 94 13.37 17.55 -7.48
CA PRO A 94 14.47 18.39 -6.97
C PRO A 94 14.07 19.37 -5.86
N ASP A 95 12.78 19.67 -5.68
CA ASP A 95 12.31 20.72 -4.76
C ASP A 95 12.60 20.38 -3.30
N GLY A 96 12.30 19.14 -2.90
CA GLY A 96 12.50 18.59 -1.58
C GLY A 96 13.76 17.76 -1.42
N ILE A 97 13.76 16.96 -0.37
CA ILE A 97 14.86 16.06 0.02
C ILE A 97 14.29 14.65 0.09
N SER A 98 14.63 13.85 -0.91
CA SER A 98 14.43 12.41 -0.93
C SER A 98 15.74 11.74 -1.36
N ASN A 99 15.82 10.42 -1.21
CA ASN A 99 16.94 9.68 -1.78
C ASN A 99 17.01 9.89 -3.29
N PRO A 100 18.21 9.76 -3.91
CA PRO A 100 18.29 9.50 -5.34
C PRO A 100 17.45 8.27 -5.71
N GLY A 101 16.80 8.31 -6.88
CA GLY A 101 16.15 7.11 -7.40
C GLY A 101 17.19 6.12 -7.93
N ASP A 102 16.77 4.88 -8.09
CA ASP A 102 17.58 3.84 -8.74
C ASP A 102 17.13 3.64 -10.19
N GLY A 103 18.07 3.22 -11.04
CA GLY A 103 17.80 2.99 -12.46
C GLY A 103 17.44 4.29 -13.18
N ASN A 104 16.23 4.35 -13.74
CA ASN A 104 15.75 5.49 -14.53
C ASN A 104 14.89 6.47 -13.71
N ASP A 105 14.61 6.17 -12.44
CA ASP A 105 13.77 7.05 -11.62
C ASP A 105 14.58 8.25 -11.11
N PRO A 106 14.10 9.49 -11.31
CA PRO A 106 14.83 10.68 -10.88
C PRO A 106 14.83 10.87 -9.36
N THR A 107 14.00 10.13 -8.63
CA THR A 107 13.76 10.29 -7.19
C THR A 107 13.48 8.95 -6.52
N GLY A 108 14.10 8.72 -5.36
CA GLY A 108 13.83 7.58 -4.49
C GLY A 108 12.61 7.80 -3.61
N TYR A 109 11.89 8.92 -3.77
CA TYR A 109 10.65 9.20 -3.04
C TYR A 109 9.61 8.08 -3.20
N VAL A 110 9.57 7.44 -4.37
CA VAL A 110 8.66 6.34 -4.69
C VAL A 110 9.04 5.01 -4.01
N GLY A 111 10.08 5.02 -3.17
CA GLY A 111 10.66 3.83 -2.56
C GLY A 111 11.69 3.20 -3.47
N VAL A 112 12.75 2.66 -2.86
CA VAL A 112 13.82 2.00 -3.59
C VAL A 112 13.80 0.51 -3.29
N GLN A 113 13.79 -0.30 -4.35
CA GLN A 113 13.77 -1.75 -4.22
C GLN A 113 15.07 -2.28 -3.62
N ARG A 114 14.97 -3.04 -2.54
CA ARG A 114 16.12 -3.59 -1.81
C ARG A 114 15.83 -5.02 -1.40
N GLY A 115 16.84 -5.89 -1.51
CA GLY A 115 16.73 -7.31 -1.19
C GLY A 115 17.28 -8.18 -2.30
N THR A 116 17.05 -9.49 -2.19
CA THR A 116 17.33 -10.45 -3.26
C THR A 116 16.26 -10.29 -4.35
N LEU A 117 16.64 -10.49 -5.62
CA LEU A 117 15.67 -10.52 -6.73
C LEU A 117 14.61 -11.61 -6.47
N GLY A 118 13.35 -11.28 -6.69
CA GLY A 118 12.19 -12.09 -6.30
C GLY A 118 11.76 -11.92 -4.84
N SER A 119 12.39 -11.05 -4.05
CA SER A 119 11.97 -10.75 -2.67
C SER A 119 12.28 -9.32 -2.22
N GLN A 120 12.39 -8.40 -3.19
CA GLN A 120 12.70 -7.01 -2.90
C GLN A 120 11.53 -6.31 -2.19
N VAL A 121 11.87 -5.57 -1.13
CA VAL A 121 10.95 -4.67 -0.42
C VAL A 121 11.20 -3.23 -0.87
N LEU A 122 10.25 -2.33 -0.62
CA LEU A 122 10.48 -0.90 -0.85
C LEU A 122 11.03 -0.26 0.42
N ARG A 123 12.22 0.32 0.31
CA ARG A 123 12.83 1.10 1.38
C ARG A 123 12.68 2.59 1.11
N GLN A 124 12.44 3.34 2.18
CA GLN A 124 12.52 4.80 2.22
C GLN A 124 11.56 5.51 1.26
N ILE A 125 10.30 5.06 1.22
CA ILE A 125 9.20 5.77 0.57
C ILE A 125 8.96 7.09 1.29
N GLY A 126 8.93 8.20 0.56
CA GLY A 126 8.70 9.54 1.08
C GLY A 126 9.92 10.46 1.02
N GLY A 127 9.92 11.51 1.84
CA GLY A 127 10.93 12.55 1.80
C GLY A 127 10.67 13.67 2.79
N ALA A 128 11.30 14.81 2.56
CA ALA A 128 11.23 15.99 3.42
C ALA A 128 11.18 17.28 2.62
N GLN A 129 10.52 18.30 3.18
CA GLN A 129 10.62 19.66 2.66
C GLN A 129 11.98 20.27 3.03
N ASN A 130 12.49 21.18 2.20
CA ASN A 130 13.70 21.95 2.54
C ASN A 130 13.36 23.04 3.57
N GLY A 131 13.48 22.69 4.86
CA GLY A 131 13.29 23.61 5.98
C GLY A 131 14.49 24.50 6.30
N PHE A 132 15.60 24.47 5.53
CA PHE A 132 16.84 25.17 5.89
C PHE A 132 16.79 26.69 5.64
N GLY A 133 15.72 27.20 5.02
CA GLY A 133 15.59 28.61 4.69
C GLY A 133 16.48 29.07 3.52
N GLN A 134 17.18 28.15 2.86
CA GLN A 134 18.01 28.45 1.70
C GLN A 134 17.83 27.36 0.64
N ALA A 135 17.64 27.77 -0.60
CA ALA A 135 17.54 26.85 -1.73
C ALA A 135 18.94 26.45 -2.15
N MET A 136 19.11 25.18 -2.56
CA MET A 136 20.32 24.80 -3.28
C MET A 136 20.34 25.43 -4.68
N MET A 137 21.52 25.41 -5.31
CA MET A 137 21.68 25.89 -6.67
C MET A 137 20.74 25.12 -7.61
N MET A 138 20.02 25.84 -8.48
CA MET A 138 19.15 25.22 -9.48
C MET A 138 19.94 24.20 -10.32
N GLY A 139 19.40 22.99 -10.48
CA GLY A 139 20.06 21.87 -11.12
C GLY A 139 20.95 21.02 -10.20
N SER A 140 21.00 21.27 -8.88
CA SER A 140 21.65 20.37 -7.91
C SER A 140 20.94 19.02 -7.79
N GLY A 141 19.67 18.95 -8.18
CA GLY A 141 18.79 17.80 -8.08
C GLY A 141 18.24 17.55 -6.67
N VAL A 142 18.40 18.49 -5.72
CA VAL A 142 17.90 18.34 -4.33
C VAL A 142 17.77 19.68 -3.62
N ALA A 143 16.71 19.83 -2.82
CA ALA A 143 16.44 20.99 -1.97
C ALA A 143 16.45 22.33 -2.73
N GLU A 144 16.02 22.34 -4.00
CA GLU A 144 16.01 23.53 -4.85
C GLU A 144 14.89 24.53 -4.50
N ASN A 145 13.91 24.13 -3.67
CA ASN A 145 12.84 25.00 -3.20
C ASN A 145 12.92 25.24 -1.68
N ALA A 146 13.26 26.46 -1.25
CA ALA A 146 13.32 26.82 0.18
C ALA A 146 11.96 27.18 0.81
N ASN A 147 10.90 27.28 0.00
CA ASN A 147 9.58 27.63 0.51
C ASN A 147 8.90 26.39 1.10
N VAL A 148 8.66 26.43 2.40
CA VAL A 148 7.92 25.38 3.11
C VAL A 148 6.41 25.59 2.96
N VAL A 149 5.69 24.51 2.65
CA VAL A 149 4.23 24.46 2.67
C VAL A 149 3.77 24.12 4.09
N ALA A 150 3.11 25.09 4.74
CA ALA A 150 2.50 24.89 6.04
C ALA A 150 1.24 24.01 5.94
N GLY A 151 0.88 23.37 7.05
CA GLY A 151 -0.40 22.66 7.21
C GLY A 151 -0.53 21.35 6.43
N VAL A 152 0.52 20.85 5.80
CA VAL A 152 0.50 19.54 5.12
C VAL A 152 0.09 18.46 6.13
N GLY A 153 -1.00 17.75 5.83
CA GLY A 153 -1.60 16.71 6.67
C GLY A 153 -2.56 17.19 7.75
N GLN A 154 -2.70 18.50 7.97
CA GLN A 154 -3.54 19.06 9.05
C GLN A 154 -5.03 19.20 8.67
N SER A 155 -5.34 19.25 7.37
CA SER A 155 -6.73 19.42 6.88
C SER A 155 -7.42 18.11 6.51
N GLY A 156 -6.81 16.97 6.82
CA GLY A 156 -7.33 15.65 6.47
C GLY A 156 -6.22 14.71 6.00
N SER A 157 -6.64 13.52 5.58
CA SER A 157 -5.73 12.48 5.08
C SER A 157 -5.07 12.90 3.78
N VAL A 158 -3.74 12.75 3.70
CA VAL A 158 -2.93 13.03 2.51
C VAL A 158 -2.25 11.72 2.08
N THR A 159 -2.36 11.39 0.79
CA THR A 159 -1.63 10.25 0.21
C THR A 159 -0.14 10.56 0.17
N LEU A 160 0.66 9.72 0.83
CA LEU A 160 2.13 9.75 0.75
C LEU A 160 2.60 9.09 -0.54
N ALA A 161 2.10 7.90 -0.83
CA ALA A 161 2.47 7.07 -1.98
C ALA A 161 1.38 6.02 -2.24
N SER A 162 1.30 5.53 -3.47
CA SER A 162 0.42 4.43 -3.87
C SER A 162 1.07 3.60 -4.97
N GLY A 163 0.70 2.34 -5.09
CA GLY A 163 1.25 1.45 -6.10
C GLY A 163 0.39 0.21 -6.32
N THR A 164 0.91 -0.70 -7.13
CA THR A 164 0.23 -1.95 -7.48
C THR A 164 1.26 -3.05 -7.72
N PHE A 165 0.93 -4.27 -7.32
CA PHE A 165 1.63 -5.49 -7.71
C PHE A 165 0.60 -6.58 -8.00
N ASN A 166 1.00 -7.68 -8.63
CA ASN A 166 0.10 -8.80 -8.90
C ASN A 166 0.14 -9.80 -7.74
N ALA A 167 -1.02 -10.37 -7.40
CA ALA A 167 -1.13 -11.49 -6.48
C ALA A 167 -0.22 -12.65 -6.94
N PRO A 168 0.57 -13.26 -6.05
CA PRO A 168 1.47 -14.34 -6.43
C PRO A 168 0.74 -15.60 -6.93
N SER A 169 1.51 -16.56 -7.47
CA SER A 169 0.96 -17.80 -8.02
C SER A 169 0.70 -18.87 -6.96
N THR A 170 1.43 -18.80 -5.86
CA THR A 170 1.31 -19.75 -4.76
C THR A 170 0.10 -19.40 -3.89
N GLU A 171 -0.73 -20.39 -3.55
CA GLU A 171 -1.85 -20.18 -2.64
C GLU A 171 -1.39 -19.92 -1.20
N GLY A 172 -2.18 -19.12 -0.48
CA GLY A 172 -2.04 -18.91 0.96
C GLY A 172 -2.26 -17.46 1.36
N ASP A 173 -1.96 -17.16 2.62
CA ASP A 173 -2.16 -15.83 3.19
C ASP A 173 -0.92 -14.96 2.99
N TYR A 174 -1.14 -13.75 2.47
CA TYR A 174 -0.11 -12.77 2.21
C TYR A 174 -0.31 -11.56 3.11
N THR A 175 0.76 -11.09 3.73
CA THR A 175 0.77 -9.88 4.54
C THR A 175 1.88 -8.92 4.10
N TYR A 176 1.54 -7.64 4.04
CA TYR A 176 2.44 -6.54 3.79
C TYR A 176 2.26 -5.47 4.87
N SER A 177 3.33 -4.85 5.31
CA SER A 177 3.29 -3.89 6.41
C SER A 177 4.23 -2.71 6.22
N LEU A 178 3.91 -1.63 6.92
CA LEU A 178 4.80 -0.49 7.09
C LEU A 178 5.84 -0.82 8.15
N ASP A 179 7.08 -0.48 7.86
CA ASP A 179 8.20 -0.61 8.77
C ASP A 179 9.04 0.68 8.79
N ASN A 180 9.80 0.90 9.85
CA ASN A 180 10.69 2.06 10.01
C ASN A 180 10.04 3.42 9.71
N VAL A 181 8.80 3.62 10.16
CA VAL A 181 8.07 4.88 9.96
C VAL A 181 8.72 5.99 10.79
N ILE A 182 9.25 7.01 10.11
CA ILE A 182 9.87 8.20 10.71
C ILE A 182 9.12 9.43 10.23
N ALA A 183 8.74 10.30 11.16
CA ALA A 183 8.10 11.56 10.82
C ALA A 183 8.62 12.73 11.68
N ASN A 184 8.77 13.88 11.04
CA ASN A 184 8.99 15.16 11.69
C ASN A 184 7.92 16.15 11.25
N VAL A 185 7.62 17.12 12.10
CA VAL A 185 6.75 18.25 11.78
C VAL A 185 7.48 19.56 12.01
N PHE A 186 7.04 20.63 11.37
CA PHE A 186 7.53 21.97 11.66
C PHE A 186 6.89 22.48 12.95
N SER A 187 7.69 23.02 13.88
CA SER A 187 7.14 23.74 15.04
C SER A 187 6.74 25.18 14.69
N ALA A 188 7.34 25.73 13.63
CA ALA A 188 6.94 26.98 13.00
C ALA A 188 7.40 26.97 11.53
N VAL A 189 6.65 27.67 10.66
CA VAL A 189 7.08 27.94 9.28
C VAL A 189 7.55 29.39 9.20
N ASN A 190 8.83 29.56 8.89
CA ASN A 190 9.47 30.87 8.77
C ASN A 190 9.60 31.28 7.30
N SER A 191 9.56 32.58 7.03
CA SER A 191 9.85 33.10 5.69
C SER A 191 11.33 32.96 5.37
N VAL A 192 11.64 32.55 4.14
CA VAL A 192 13.00 32.57 3.56
C VAL A 192 13.61 33.98 3.76
N PRO A 193 14.86 34.11 4.26
CA PRO A 193 15.88 33.08 4.37
C PRO A 193 15.97 32.36 5.73
N THR A 194 15.00 32.56 6.62
CA THR A 194 15.05 31.96 7.96
C THR A 194 14.62 30.49 7.92
N ALA A 195 15.41 29.61 8.53
CA ALA A 195 15.11 28.19 8.62
C ALA A 195 13.80 27.93 9.41
N SER A 196 12.99 26.99 8.94
CA SER A 196 11.80 26.51 9.65
C SER A 196 12.19 25.36 10.58
N PRO A 197 12.07 25.51 11.92
CA PRO A 197 12.47 24.48 12.86
C PRO A 197 11.57 23.24 12.75
N ALA A 198 12.18 22.07 12.58
CA ALA A 198 11.49 20.78 12.58
C ALA A 198 11.81 20.00 13.85
N VAL A 199 10.85 19.23 14.35
CA VAL A 199 10.98 18.37 15.52
C VAL A 199 10.41 16.99 15.23
N SER A 200 10.90 15.97 15.93
CA SER A 200 10.41 14.60 15.80
C SER A 200 8.94 14.53 16.24
N ALA A 201 8.11 13.89 15.42
CA ALA A 201 6.71 13.65 15.74
C ALA A 201 6.55 12.33 16.51
N ASN A 202 5.50 12.24 17.32
CA ASN A 202 5.01 10.95 17.78
C ASN A 202 4.31 10.25 16.61
N VAL A 203 4.89 9.15 16.14
CA VAL A 203 4.35 8.38 15.02
C VAL A 203 3.33 7.37 15.53
N SER A 204 2.10 7.44 15.00
CA SER A 204 1.04 6.48 15.26
C SER A 204 0.70 5.71 13.99
N VAL A 205 0.83 4.39 14.01
CA VAL A 205 0.50 3.53 12.85
C VAL A 205 -0.87 2.90 13.10
N ALA A 206 -1.92 3.43 12.47
CA ALA A 206 -3.31 3.04 12.77
C ALA A 206 -3.80 1.81 11.98
N ALA A 207 -3.30 1.62 10.76
CA ALA A 207 -3.53 0.44 9.92
C ALA A 207 -2.20 0.10 9.25
N GLY A 208 -1.29 -0.49 10.01
CA GLY A 208 0.10 -0.69 9.59
C GLY A 208 0.31 -1.85 8.62
N SER A 209 -0.72 -2.62 8.32
CA SER A 209 -0.63 -3.79 7.44
C SER A 209 -1.87 -3.95 6.58
N ILE A 210 -1.68 -4.60 5.44
CA ILE A 210 -2.73 -5.18 4.61
C ILE A 210 -2.46 -6.67 4.47
N SER A 211 -3.53 -7.46 4.40
CA SER A 211 -3.44 -8.88 4.09
C SER A 211 -4.47 -9.30 3.05
N PHE A 212 -4.22 -10.38 2.35
CA PHE A 212 -5.17 -11.02 1.44
C PHE A 212 -4.83 -12.50 1.33
N THR A 213 -5.79 -13.32 0.92
CA THR A 213 -5.57 -14.74 0.67
C THR A 213 -5.53 -14.96 -0.84
N VAL A 214 -4.44 -15.53 -1.34
CA VAL A 214 -4.44 -16.10 -2.69
C VAL A 214 -5.05 -17.49 -2.58
N SER A 215 -6.16 -17.69 -3.25
CA SER A 215 -6.72 -19.02 -3.47
C SER A 215 -6.73 -19.22 -4.97
N GLY A 216 -6.37 -20.41 -5.45
CA GLY A 216 -6.62 -20.77 -6.83
C GLY A 216 -8.12 -20.71 -7.08
N ALA A 217 -8.44 -20.58 -8.37
CA ALA A 217 -9.82 -20.53 -8.82
C ALA A 217 -10.54 -21.68 -8.19
N THR A 218 -11.62 -21.37 -7.48
CA THR A 218 -12.48 -22.42 -6.90
C THR A 218 -12.71 -23.44 -8.01
N PRO A 219 -12.33 -24.73 -7.81
CA PRO A 219 -12.32 -25.71 -8.89
C PRO A 219 -13.60 -25.60 -9.70
N CYS A 220 -13.44 -25.07 -10.91
CA CYS A 220 -14.57 -24.68 -11.72
C CYS A 220 -15.03 -25.94 -12.42
N PHE A 221 -16.25 -26.37 -12.10
CA PHE A 221 -16.80 -27.58 -12.70
C PHE A 221 -16.71 -27.50 -14.23
N GLY A 222 -15.94 -28.41 -14.83
CA GLY A 222 -15.69 -28.47 -16.27
C GLY A 222 -14.48 -27.69 -16.80
N ASP A 223 -13.71 -26.98 -15.96
CA ASP A 223 -12.42 -26.37 -16.34
C ASP A 223 -11.30 -27.33 -15.95
N LEU A 224 -10.83 -28.09 -16.93
CA LEU A 224 -9.93 -29.23 -16.78
C LEU A 224 -8.46 -28.81 -16.85
N ASP A 225 -8.18 -27.65 -17.44
CA ASP A 225 -6.83 -27.11 -17.56
C ASP A 225 -6.55 -25.91 -16.63
N ASN A 226 -7.54 -25.50 -15.83
CA ASN A 226 -7.51 -24.35 -14.92
C ASN A 226 -7.22 -23.03 -15.64
N SER A 227 -7.74 -22.88 -16.87
CA SER A 227 -7.61 -21.65 -17.64
C SER A 227 -8.55 -20.53 -17.18
N GLY A 228 -9.52 -20.85 -16.30
CA GLY A 228 -10.63 -19.98 -15.92
C GLY A 228 -11.76 -19.94 -16.96
N THR A 229 -11.65 -20.74 -18.02
CA THR A 229 -12.63 -20.85 -19.10
C THR A 229 -13.01 -22.30 -19.33
N ARG A 230 -14.23 -22.53 -19.85
CA ARG A 230 -14.75 -23.87 -20.18
C ARG A 230 -14.90 -23.97 -21.68
N ASP A 231 -13.83 -24.33 -22.37
CA ASP A 231 -13.72 -24.27 -23.81
C ASP A 231 -13.28 -25.59 -24.47
N LEU A 232 -12.87 -25.52 -25.73
CA LEU A 232 -12.48 -26.71 -26.50
C LEU A 232 -11.24 -27.42 -25.93
N SER A 233 -10.41 -26.72 -25.16
CA SER A 233 -9.25 -27.29 -24.46
C SER A 233 -9.70 -28.26 -23.37
N ASP A 234 -10.72 -27.87 -22.60
CA ASP A 234 -11.35 -28.75 -21.60
C ASP A 234 -12.03 -29.94 -22.25
N LEU A 235 -12.82 -29.70 -23.30
CA LEU A 235 -13.46 -30.80 -24.04
C LEU A 235 -12.43 -31.78 -24.60
N ALA A 236 -11.32 -31.28 -25.15
CA ALA A 236 -10.23 -32.13 -25.62
C ALA A 236 -9.58 -32.91 -24.47
N GLY A 237 -9.38 -32.28 -23.31
CA GLY A 237 -8.89 -32.91 -22.09
C GLY A 237 -9.80 -34.05 -21.61
N LEU A 238 -11.12 -33.82 -21.60
CA LEU A 238 -12.12 -34.84 -21.24
C LEU A 238 -12.09 -36.00 -22.24
N LEU A 239 -12.12 -35.70 -23.55
CA LEU A 239 -12.15 -36.71 -24.60
C LEU A 239 -10.87 -37.55 -24.66
N ALA A 240 -9.73 -37.00 -24.23
CA ALA A 240 -8.48 -37.73 -24.12
C ALA A 240 -8.50 -38.82 -23.03
N ALA A 241 -9.31 -38.64 -21.98
CA ALA A 241 -9.51 -39.60 -20.89
C ALA A 241 -10.79 -40.45 -21.04
N PHE A 242 -11.60 -40.20 -22.07
CA PHE A 242 -12.92 -40.81 -22.22
C PHE A 242 -12.87 -42.34 -22.31
N GLY A 243 -13.72 -42.99 -21.52
CA GLY A 243 -13.80 -44.45 -21.40
C GLY A 243 -12.76 -45.08 -20.48
N THR A 244 -11.93 -44.29 -19.78
CA THR A 244 -10.99 -44.80 -18.77
C THR A 244 -11.61 -44.81 -17.37
N SER A 245 -11.12 -45.70 -16.52
CA SER A 245 -11.52 -45.83 -15.11
C SER A 245 -10.36 -45.54 -14.17
N MET A 246 -10.65 -45.28 -12.89
CA MET A 246 -9.63 -45.13 -11.86
C MET A 246 -8.65 -46.32 -11.85
N GLY A 247 -7.37 -46.03 -12.09
CA GLY A 247 -6.29 -47.03 -12.18
C GLY A 247 -5.84 -47.36 -13.61
N ASP A 248 -6.61 -46.99 -14.62
CA ASP A 248 -6.21 -47.13 -16.02
C ASP A 248 -5.11 -46.12 -16.40
N ALA A 249 -4.24 -46.53 -17.32
CA ALA A 249 -3.28 -45.61 -17.92
C ALA A 249 -4.03 -44.58 -18.79
N GLY A 250 -3.90 -43.30 -18.45
CA GLY A 250 -4.61 -42.20 -19.12
C GLY A 250 -5.86 -41.70 -18.40
N PHE A 251 -6.23 -42.31 -17.27
CA PHE A 251 -7.26 -41.74 -16.40
C PHE A 251 -6.85 -40.34 -15.91
N ASN A 252 -7.72 -39.36 -16.14
CA ASN A 252 -7.58 -38.00 -15.64
C ASN A 252 -8.65 -37.78 -14.55
N PRO A 253 -8.27 -37.69 -13.26
CA PRO A 253 -9.23 -37.45 -12.18
C PRO A 253 -10.01 -36.16 -12.33
N ALA A 254 -9.48 -35.16 -13.02
CA ALA A 254 -10.21 -33.92 -13.27
C ALA A 254 -11.38 -34.12 -14.24
N ALA A 255 -11.30 -35.11 -15.15
CA ALA A 255 -12.32 -35.40 -16.17
C ALA A 255 -13.48 -36.28 -15.66
N ASP A 256 -13.35 -36.89 -14.48
CA ASP A 256 -14.41 -37.59 -13.74
C ASP A 256 -15.18 -36.56 -12.90
N LEU A 257 -16.02 -35.79 -13.58
CA LEU A 257 -16.73 -34.64 -13.06
C LEU A 257 -17.81 -35.01 -12.04
N ASP A 258 -18.38 -36.22 -12.11
CA ASP A 258 -19.36 -36.71 -11.14
C ASP A 258 -18.77 -37.60 -10.03
N ASN A 259 -17.44 -37.84 -10.06
CA ASN A 259 -16.68 -38.68 -9.13
C ASN A 259 -17.19 -40.13 -9.08
N SER A 260 -17.66 -40.68 -10.20
CA SER A 260 -18.10 -42.06 -10.32
C SER A 260 -16.94 -43.07 -10.37
N GLY A 261 -15.72 -42.59 -10.61
CA GLY A 261 -14.52 -43.40 -10.84
C GLY A 261 -14.32 -43.79 -12.31
N MET A 262 -15.12 -43.25 -13.24
CA MET A 262 -15.01 -43.45 -14.68
C MET A 262 -15.21 -42.12 -15.41
N VAL A 263 -14.52 -41.92 -16.54
CA VAL A 263 -14.77 -40.78 -17.44
C VAL A 263 -15.69 -41.25 -18.56
N ASP A 264 -16.97 -40.89 -18.51
CA ASP A 264 -17.98 -41.37 -19.44
C ASP A 264 -18.94 -40.27 -19.96
N LEU A 265 -20.11 -40.69 -20.48
CA LEU A 265 -21.12 -39.78 -21.03
C LEU A 265 -21.72 -38.84 -19.97
N ALA A 266 -21.75 -39.24 -18.69
CA ALA A 266 -22.21 -38.39 -17.59
C ALA A 266 -21.28 -37.19 -17.42
N ASP A 267 -19.96 -37.39 -17.48
CA ASP A 267 -18.97 -36.33 -17.41
C ASP A 267 -19.03 -35.43 -18.62
N LEU A 268 -19.12 -36.00 -19.83
CA LEU A 268 -19.27 -35.20 -21.04
C LEU A 268 -20.53 -34.34 -20.98
N ALA A 269 -21.66 -34.89 -20.52
CA ALA A 269 -22.89 -34.12 -20.33
C ALA A 269 -22.73 -33.02 -19.27
N GLY A 270 -22.01 -33.33 -18.18
CA GLY A 270 -21.60 -32.38 -17.15
C GLY A 270 -20.86 -31.19 -17.76
N LEU A 271 -19.74 -31.45 -18.44
CA LEU A 271 -18.96 -30.41 -19.12
C LEU A 271 -19.82 -29.58 -20.08
N LEU A 272 -20.61 -30.24 -20.93
CA LEU A 272 -21.44 -29.56 -21.94
C LEU A 272 -22.55 -28.69 -21.31
N SER A 273 -22.98 -28.99 -20.08
CA SER A 273 -23.99 -28.18 -19.37
C SER A 273 -23.48 -26.78 -18.99
N VAL A 274 -22.16 -26.60 -18.94
CA VAL A 274 -21.48 -25.36 -18.53
C VAL A 274 -20.51 -24.84 -19.59
N PHE A 275 -20.48 -25.46 -20.77
CA PHE A 275 -19.56 -25.12 -21.85
C PHE A 275 -19.75 -23.69 -22.36
N GLY A 276 -18.64 -22.98 -22.57
CA GLY A 276 -18.62 -21.59 -23.01
C GLY A 276 -19.02 -20.57 -21.93
N VAL A 277 -19.31 -21.02 -20.70
CA VAL A 277 -19.59 -20.12 -19.56
C VAL A 277 -18.26 -19.83 -18.84
N PRO A 278 -17.85 -18.57 -18.63
CA PRO A 278 -16.66 -18.25 -17.82
C PRO A 278 -16.81 -18.77 -16.38
N CYS A 279 -15.72 -19.16 -15.74
CA CYS A 279 -15.77 -19.58 -14.35
C CYS A 279 -16.21 -18.41 -13.44
N PRO A 280 -17.03 -18.70 -12.41
CA PRO A 280 -17.57 -17.68 -11.52
C PRO A 280 -16.50 -17.02 -10.64
#